data_AF-A0A2R7RH85-F1
#
_entry.id   AF-A0A2R7RH85-F1
#
_cell.length_a   1.000
_cell.length_b   1.000
_cell.length_c   1.000
_cell.angle_alpha   90.00
_cell.angle_beta   90.00
_cell.angle_gamma   90.00
#
_symmetry.space_group_name_H-M   'P 1'
#
loop_
_entity.id
_entity.type
_entity.pdbx_description
1 polymer ?
#
loop_
_entity_poly.entity_id
_entity_poly.type
_entity_poly.pdbx_seq_one_letter_code
_entity_poly.pdbx_strand_id
1 'polypeptide(L)'
;MVRRLVPLAKVRVGPAPADESRPYDPTMPGTWREPHRDVKIPFEQALEEWSEVSVPILVEVAGTYGGYITYSELASRLNRATGIHTGQLLSNWSGKLLNRVIHLCRENGLPARSALVVHASDGTVGKGFDEVFRASNRNVPHTEIERERAAAAERLECYRVYCSTIPADAEPQLTRQYEARVNPRKKDTSRTNKVCPLHGIQLPATGFCDDCT
;
A
#
# COMPACT_ATOMS: atom_id res chain seq x y z
N MET A 1 -27.85 30.73 25.00
CA MET A 1 -26.46 30.74 24.51
C MET A 1 -25.98 29.30 24.35
N VAL A 2 -25.97 28.78 23.13
CA VAL A 2 -25.61 27.37 22.85
C VAL A 2 -24.13 27.33 22.48
N ARG A 3 -23.29 26.75 23.35
CA ARG A 3 -21.87 26.54 23.08
C ARG A 3 -21.71 25.44 22.01
N ARG A 4 -21.28 25.83 20.81
CA ARG A 4 -20.84 24.89 19.77
C ARG A 4 -19.56 24.19 20.24
N LEU A 5 -19.59 22.87 20.34
CA LEU A 5 -18.41 22.03 20.48
C LEU A 5 -17.70 21.97 19.13
N VAL A 6 -16.42 22.37 19.10
CA VAL A 6 -15.53 22.23 17.95
C VAL A 6 -14.96 20.80 17.96
N PRO A 7 -15.01 20.04 16.85
CA PRO A 7 -14.46 18.69 16.82
C PRO A 7 -12.92 18.75 16.80
N LEU A 8 -12.29 17.99 17.70
CA LEU A 8 -10.85 17.77 17.73
C LEU A 8 -10.41 17.08 16.44
N ALA A 9 -9.53 17.75 15.68
CA ALA A 9 -8.90 17.18 14.51
C ALA A 9 -8.08 15.94 14.91
N LYS A 10 -8.36 14.79 14.29
CA LYS A 10 -7.52 13.59 14.39
C LYS A 10 -6.15 13.91 13.78
N VAL A 11 -5.14 14.08 14.62
CA VAL A 11 -3.74 14.15 14.21
C VAL A 11 -3.40 12.79 13.58
N ARG A 12 -3.21 12.77 12.25
CA ARG A 12 -2.62 11.64 11.56
C ARG A 12 -1.14 11.64 11.88
N VAL A 13 -0.74 10.81 12.84
CA VAL A 13 0.68 10.47 13.03
C VAL A 13 1.05 9.56 11.87
N GLY A 14 1.80 10.07 10.90
CA GLY A 14 2.41 9.23 9.87
C GLY A 14 3.34 8.21 10.53
N PRO A 15 3.57 7.03 9.93
CA PRO A 15 4.49 6.06 10.49
C PRO A 15 5.87 6.71 10.64
N ALA A 16 6.48 6.52 11.81
CA ALA A 16 7.89 6.83 11.98
C ALA A 16 8.68 6.08 10.90
N PRO A 17 9.64 6.73 10.22
CA PRO A 17 10.48 6.04 9.25
C PRO A 17 11.09 4.82 9.93
N ALA A 18 11.12 3.69 9.22
CA ALA A 18 11.90 2.56 9.66
C ALA A 18 13.33 3.07 9.95
N ASP A 19 13.89 2.70 11.09
CA ASP A 19 15.26 3.04 11.48
C ASP A 19 16.23 2.32 10.53
N GLU A 20 16.37 2.86 9.31
CA GLU A 20 17.29 2.42 8.25
C GLU A 20 18.76 2.68 8.61
N SER A 21 19.02 3.32 9.75
CA SER A 21 20.35 3.71 10.23
C SER A 21 21.04 2.63 11.08
N ARG A 22 20.43 1.47 11.30
CA ARG A 22 20.98 0.48 12.24
C ARG A 22 22.10 -0.35 11.61
N PRO A 23 23.36 -0.23 12.08
CA PRO A 23 24.49 -0.93 11.48
C PRO A 23 24.32 -2.45 11.58
N TYR A 24 24.71 -3.15 10.52
CA TYR A 24 24.77 -4.60 10.47
C TYR A 24 25.75 -5.11 11.53
N ASP A 25 25.26 -5.91 12.48
CA ASP A 25 26.08 -6.60 13.46
C ASP A 25 26.23 -8.07 13.04
N PRO A 26 27.45 -8.50 12.64
CA PRO A 26 27.70 -9.87 12.20
C PRO A 26 27.55 -10.91 13.32
N THR A 27 27.38 -10.49 14.57
CA THR A 27 27.15 -11.37 15.73
C THR A 27 25.67 -11.65 15.99
N MET A 28 24.75 -10.91 15.35
CA MET A 28 23.32 -11.15 15.54
C MET A 28 22.90 -12.50 14.93
N PRO A 29 22.21 -13.37 15.69
CA PRO A 29 21.64 -14.58 15.14
C PRO A 29 20.63 -14.19 14.06
N GLY A 30 20.51 -14.99 12.99
CA GLY A 30 19.70 -14.60 11.82
C GLY A 30 18.29 -14.07 12.16
N THR A 31 17.64 -14.60 13.20
CA THR A 31 16.34 -14.13 13.73
C THR A 31 16.35 -14.20 15.26
N TRP A 32 15.85 -13.16 15.94
CA TRP A 32 15.88 -12.98 17.40
C TRP A 32 14.65 -12.23 17.90
N ARG A 33 14.46 -12.14 19.22
CA ARG A 33 13.42 -11.30 19.85
C ARG A 33 14.02 -10.35 20.88
N GLU A 34 13.60 -9.10 20.89
CA GLU A 34 13.98 -8.16 21.95
C GLU A 34 13.39 -8.57 23.31
N PRO A 35 14.12 -8.35 24.42
CA PRO A 35 15.47 -7.78 24.48
C PRO A 35 16.60 -8.81 24.25
N HIS A 36 16.29 -10.09 24.07
CA HIS A 36 17.24 -11.21 23.97
C HIS A 36 17.83 -11.39 22.56
N ARG A 37 18.73 -10.50 22.16
CA ARG A 37 19.33 -10.48 20.82
C ARG A 37 20.31 -11.60 20.54
N ASP A 38 20.95 -12.11 21.58
CA ASP A 38 21.92 -13.21 21.54
C ASP A 38 21.25 -14.58 21.38
N VAL A 39 19.94 -14.67 21.62
CA VAL A 39 19.17 -15.90 21.52
C VAL A 39 18.55 -16.05 20.14
N LYS A 40 18.99 -17.07 19.41
CA LYS A 40 18.42 -17.42 18.10
C LYS A 40 17.00 -17.99 18.26
N ILE A 41 16.06 -17.40 17.52
CA ILE A 41 14.73 -17.98 17.31
C ILE A 41 14.71 -18.71 15.96
N PRO A 42 14.15 -19.94 15.88
CA PRO A 42 13.92 -20.60 14.61
C PRO A 42 13.08 -19.73 13.67
N PHE A 43 13.53 -19.58 12.43
CA PHE A 43 12.83 -18.72 11.48
C PHE A 43 11.37 -19.14 11.25
N GLU A 44 11.06 -20.43 11.29
CA GLU A 44 9.68 -20.93 11.15
C GLU A 44 8.78 -20.50 12.30
N GLN A 45 9.31 -20.50 13.53
CA GLN A 45 8.58 -19.96 14.69
C GLN A 45 8.31 -18.46 14.52
N ALA A 46 9.31 -17.70 14.07
CA ALA A 46 9.11 -16.29 13.77
C ALA A 46 8.07 -16.06 12.67
N LEU A 47 8.08 -16.90 11.63
CA LEU A 47 7.14 -16.84 10.52
C LEU A 47 5.70 -17.10 10.98
N GLU A 48 5.51 -18.08 11.86
CA GLU A 48 4.22 -18.40 12.47
C GLU A 48 3.67 -17.20 13.27
N GLU A 49 4.46 -16.67 14.21
CA GLU A 49 4.05 -15.52 15.03
C GLU A 49 3.79 -14.26 14.19
N TRP A 50 4.65 -13.99 13.19
CA TRP A 50 4.39 -12.89 12.25
C TRP A 50 3.11 -13.10 11.44
N SER A 51 2.80 -14.34 11.04
CA SER A 51 1.58 -14.65 10.29
C SER A 51 0.34 -14.40 11.12
N GLU A 52 0.32 -14.83 12.38
CA GLU A 52 -0.79 -14.58 13.30
C GLU A 52 -1.00 -13.09 13.54
N VAL A 53 0.07 -12.35 13.84
CA VAL A 53 0.01 -10.91 14.12
C VAL A 53 -0.27 -10.07 12.86
N SER A 54 0.04 -10.58 11.67
CA SER A 54 -0.30 -9.88 10.41
C SER A 54 -1.81 -9.74 10.21
N VAL A 55 -2.61 -10.68 10.72
CA VAL A 55 -4.08 -10.68 10.56
C VAL A 55 -4.72 -9.40 11.13
N PRO A 56 -4.58 -9.07 12.43
CA PRO A 56 -5.17 -7.85 12.97
C PRO A 56 -4.60 -6.57 12.33
N ILE A 57 -3.32 -6.55 11.95
CA ILE A 57 -2.72 -5.40 11.25
C ILE A 57 -3.40 -5.17 9.90
N LEU A 58 -3.62 -6.22 9.10
CA LEU A 58 -4.25 -6.10 7.79
C LEU A 58 -5.75 -5.80 7.91
N VAL A 59 -6.42 -6.26 8.97
CA VAL A 59 -7.79 -5.86 9.29
C VAL A 59 -7.89 -4.36 9.61
N GLU A 60 -6.95 -3.82 10.40
CA GLU A 60 -6.87 -2.38 10.67
C GLU A 60 -6.74 -1.57 9.37
N VAL A 61 -5.84 -2.00 8.47
CA VAL A 61 -5.66 -1.36 7.15
C VAL A 61 -6.94 -1.43 6.31
N ALA A 62 -7.59 -2.60 6.27
CA ALA A 62 -8.85 -2.81 5.57
C ALA A 62 -10.02 -2.01 6.16
N GLY A 63 -9.92 -1.54 7.40
CA GLY A 63 -10.90 -0.66 8.03
C GLY A 63 -11.02 0.73 7.38
N THR A 64 -10.11 1.07 6.44
CA THR A 64 -10.15 2.31 5.68
C THR A 64 -10.32 2.03 4.19
N TYR A 65 -11.42 2.51 3.58
CA TYR A 65 -11.63 2.38 2.14
C TYR A 65 -10.50 3.07 1.35
N GLY A 66 -9.90 2.32 0.42
CA GLY A 66 -8.71 2.75 -0.33
C GLY A 66 -7.39 2.66 0.47
N GLY A 67 -7.40 2.05 1.66
CA GLY A 67 -6.24 1.83 2.50
C GLY A 67 -5.37 0.65 2.03
N TYR A 68 -4.05 0.88 1.96
CA TYR A 68 -3.06 -0.16 1.70
C TYR A 68 -1.80 0.11 2.54
N ILE A 69 -0.97 -0.90 2.69
CA ILE A 69 0.27 -0.84 3.47
C ILE A 69 1.45 -1.28 2.60
N THR A 70 2.63 -0.73 2.84
CA THR A 70 3.83 -1.18 2.14
C THR A 70 4.42 -2.42 2.81
N TYR A 71 5.19 -3.22 2.07
CA TYR A 71 5.97 -4.32 2.65
C TYR A 71 6.83 -3.86 3.85
N SER A 72 7.48 -2.70 3.75
CA SER A 72 8.34 -2.16 4.81
C SER A 72 7.57 -1.69 6.04
N GLU A 73 6.38 -1.11 5.85
CA GLU A 73 5.50 -0.70 6.95
C GLU A 73 4.91 -1.92 7.65
N LEU A 74 4.52 -2.96 6.91
CA LEU A 74 4.08 -4.24 7.49
C LEU A 74 5.19 -4.86 8.33
N ALA A 75 6.42 -4.97 7.80
CA ALA A 75 7.55 -5.50 8.55
C ALA A 75 7.83 -4.70 9.83
N SER A 76 7.77 -3.37 9.74
CA SER A 76 7.94 -2.50 10.91
C SER A 76 6.86 -2.71 11.96
N ARG A 77 5.60 -2.87 11.55
CA ARG A 77 4.48 -3.18 12.47
C ARG A 77 4.61 -4.55 13.11
N LEU A 78 5.02 -5.56 12.34
CA LEU A 78 5.27 -6.92 12.85
C LEU A 78 6.38 -6.94 13.89
N ASN A 79 7.51 -6.27 13.63
CA ASN A 79 8.60 -6.14 14.58
C ASN A 79 8.13 -5.46 15.88
N ARG A 80 7.38 -4.35 15.77
CA ARG A 80 6.83 -3.64 16.94
C ARG A 80 5.87 -4.50 17.76
N ALA A 81 5.02 -5.29 17.09
CA ALA A 81 4.00 -6.08 17.77
C ALA A 81 4.53 -7.39 18.38
N THR A 82 5.53 -8.02 17.75
CA THR A 82 6.09 -9.31 18.20
C THR A 82 7.38 -9.18 19.00
N GLY A 83 8.10 -8.06 18.84
CA GLY A 83 9.48 -7.90 19.27
C GLY A 83 10.49 -8.74 18.48
N ILE A 84 10.05 -9.50 17.46
CA ILE A 84 10.92 -10.38 16.66
C ILE A 84 11.53 -9.59 15.52
N HIS A 85 12.84 -9.74 15.34
CA HIS A 85 13.63 -9.11 14.28
C HIS A 85 14.44 -10.16 13.51
N THR A 86 14.86 -9.81 12.30
CA THR A 86 15.69 -10.66 11.45
C THR A 86 16.70 -9.83 10.68
N GLY A 87 17.89 -10.38 10.46
CA GLY A 87 18.92 -9.81 9.59
C GLY A 87 18.68 -10.10 8.11
N GLN A 88 17.67 -10.92 7.78
CA GLN A 88 17.33 -11.22 6.39
C GLN A 88 16.66 -10.04 5.70
N LEU A 89 17.04 -9.81 4.43
CA LEU A 89 16.36 -8.85 3.56
C LEU A 89 14.87 -9.17 3.46
N LEU A 90 14.04 -8.12 3.45
CA LEU A 90 12.58 -8.24 3.39
C LEU A 90 12.07 -9.09 2.22
N SER A 91 12.75 -9.02 1.08
CA SER A 91 12.43 -9.83 -0.11
C SER A 91 12.55 -11.34 0.13
N ASN A 92 13.43 -11.76 1.06
CA ASN A 92 13.75 -13.17 1.28
C ASN A 92 12.71 -13.88 2.16
N TRP A 93 11.92 -13.12 2.92
CA TRP A 93 10.96 -13.68 3.87
C TRP A 93 9.52 -13.19 3.70
N SER A 94 9.28 -11.98 3.16
CA SER A 94 7.92 -11.45 3.03
C SER A 94 7.01 -12.30 2.14
N GLY A 95 7.56 -12.94 1.10
CA GLY A 95 6.80 -13.88 0.26
C GLY A 95 6.30 -15.10 1.04
N LYS A 96 7.12 -15.65 1.95
CA LYS A 96 6.74 -16.79 2.80
C LYS A 96 5.64 -16.40 3.77
N LEU A 97 5.76 -15.21 4.37
CA LEU A 97 4.75 -14.65 5.26
C LEU A 97 3.42 -14.50 4.54
N LEU A 98 3.42 -13.80 3.39
CA LEU A 98 2.17 -13.54 2.67
C LEU A 98 1.53 -14.81 2.11
N ASN A 99 2.32 -15.81 1.71
CA ASN A 99 1.80 -17.12 1.32
C ASN A 99 1.03 -17.77 2.48
N ARG A 100 1.57 -17.74 3.71
CA ARG A 100 0.86 -18.25 4.89
C ARG A 100 -0.42 -17.47 5.17
N VAL A 101 -0.40 -16.14 5.05
CA VAL A 101 -1.60 -15.30 5.17
C VAL A 101 -2.66 -15.63 4.12
N ILE A 102 -2.24 -15.92 2.88
CA ILE A 102 -3.15 -16.32 1.79
C ILE A 102 -3.84 -17.64 2.14
N HIS A 103 -3.10 -18.65 2.60
CA HIS A 103 -3.69 -19.92 3.02
C HIS A 103 -4.64 -19.76 4.21
N LEU A 104 -4.26 -18.97 5.22
CA LEU A 104 -5.13 -18.64 6.36
C LEU A 104 -6.43 -17.97 5.91
N CYS A 105 -6.38 -16.99 4.99
CA CYS A 105 -7.59 -16.35 4.48
C CYS A 105 -8.47 -17.35 3.72
N ARG A 106 -7.87 -18.18 2.85
CA ARG A 106 -8.59 -19.18 2.06
C ARG A 106 -9.29 -20.22 2.94
N GLU A 107 -8.61 -20.76 3.94
CA GLU A 107 -9.16 -21.75 4.87
C GLU A 107 -10.36 -21.20 5.67
N ASN A 108 -10.41 -19.88 5.88
CA ASN A 108 -11.49 -19.20 6.59
C ASN A 108 -12.53 -18.55 5.65
N GLY A 109 -12.45 -18.75 4.34
CA GLY A 109 -13.35 -18.12 3.37
C GLY A 109 -13.29 -16.59 3.38
N LEU A 110 -12.14 -16.02 3.73
CA LEU A 110 -11.91 -14.57 3.82
C LEU A 110 -11.25 -14.04 2.54
N PRO A 111 -11.49 -12.75 2.19
CA PRO A 111 -10.83 -12.12 1.05
C PRO A 111 -9.31 -12.08 1.24
N ALA A 112 -8.57 -12.06 0.12
CA ALA A 112 -7.12 -12.15 0.15
C ALA A 112 -6.47 -10.88 0.71
N ARG A 113 -6.25 -10.84 2.03
CA ARG A 113 -5.63 -9.69 2.72
C ARG A 113 -4.23 -9.35 2.21
N SER A 114 -3.53 -10.28 1.57
CA SER A 114 -2.26 -10.02 0.88
C SER A 114 -2.39 -8.95 -0.22
N ALA A 115 -3.58 -8.73 -0.77
CA ALA A 115 -3.86 -7.66 -1.75
C ALA A 115 -3.65 -6.24 -1.19
N LEU A 116 -3.67 -6.07 0.14
CA LEU A 116 -3.44 -4.80 0.83
C LEU A 116 -1.96 -4.43 0.91
N VAL A 117 -1.05 -5.37 0.66
CA VAL A 117 0.40 -5.19 0.82
C VAL A 117 1.04 -4.91 -0.54
N VAL A 118 1.67 -3.74 -0.66
CA VAL A 118 2.21 -3.26 -1.94
C VAL A 118 3.67 -2.78 -1.84
N HIS A 119 4.33 -2.69 -2.98
CA HIS A 119 5.64 -2.06 -3.08
C HIS A 119 5.54 -0.55 -2.89
N ALA A 120 6.45 0.03 -2.09
CA ALA A 120 6.49 1.48 -1.88
C ALA A 120 6.91 2.27 -3.13
N SER A 121 7.64 1.62 -4.04
CA SER A 121 8.20 2.25 -5.24
C SER A 121 7.17 2.51 -6.34
N ASP A 122 6.12 1.69 -6.42
CA ASP A 122 5.13 1.81 -7.48
C ASP A 122 3.68 1.46 -7.09
N GLY A 123 3.44 1.04 -5.85
CA GLY A 123 2.12 0.70 -5.36
C GLY A 123 1.55 -0.61 -5.92
N THR A 124 2.36 -1.46 -6.54
CA THR A 124 1.93 -2.77 -7.05
C THR A 124 2.00 -3.86 -5.98
N VAL A 125 1.18 -4.91 -6.13
CA VAL A 125 1.39 -6.16 -5.41
C VAL A 125 2.55 -6.94 -6.04
N GLY A 126 3.34 -7.62 -5.22
CA GLY A 126 4.42 -8.47 -5.72
C GLY A 126 3.91 -9.71 -6.47
N LYS A 127 4.77 -10.35 -7.28
CA LYS A 127 4.44 -11.62 -7.99
C LYS A 127 3.94 -12.74 -7.07
N GLY A 128 4.28 -12.68 -5.77
CA GLY A 128 3.76 -13.60 -4.77
C GLY A 128 2.23 -13.57 -4.64
N PHE A 129 1.57 -12.48 -5.04
CA PHE A 129 0.11 -12.38 -5.06
C PHE A 129 -0.56 -13.38 -6.01
N ASP A 130 0.15 -13.85 -7.03
CA ASP A 130 -0.35 -14.89 -7.95
C ASP A 130 -0.77 -16.17 -7.20
N GLU A 131 -0.25 -16.37 -6.00
CA GLU A 131 -0.61 -17.49 -5.14
C GLU A 131 -2.07 -17.49 -4.71
N VAL A 132 -2.74 -16.34 -4.63
CA VAL A 132 -4.19 -16.27 -4.37
C VAL A 132 -4.96 -17.09 -5.42
N PHE A 133 -4.50 -17.05 -6.67
CA PHE A 133 -5.10 -17.79 -7.78
C PHE A 133 -4.69 -19.25 -7.76
N ARG A 134 -3.40 -19.54 -7.55
CA ARG A 134 -2.90 -20.92 -7.49
C ARG A 134 -3.56 -21.71 -6.37
N ALA A 135 -3.62 -21.15 -5.17
CA ALA A 135 -4.28 -21.75 -4.03
C ALA A 135 -5.79 -21.94 -4.28
N SER A 136 -6.41 -21.16 -5.16
CA SER A 136 -7.83 -21.29 -5.48
C SER A 136 -8.11 -22.05 -6.79
N ASN A 137 -7.11 -22.69 -7.40
CA ASN A 137 -7.19 -23.30 -8.74
C ASN A 137 -7.81 -22.37 -9.80
N ARG A 138 -7.53 -21.06 -9.71
CA ARG A 138 -7.93 -20.04 -10.67
C ARG A 138 -6.79 -19.74 -11.64
N ASN A 139 -7.13 -19.23 -12.82
CA ASN A 139 -6.14 -18.77 -13.78
C ASN A 139 -5.33 -17.60 -13.22
N VAL A 140 -4.01 -17.71 -13.26
CA VAL A 140 -3.09 -16.67 -12.84
C VAL A 140 -3.07 -15.54 -13.88
N PRO A 141 -3.21 -14.27 -13.49
CA PRO A 141 -3.06 -13.13 -14.40
C PRO A 141 -1.75 -13.16 -15.18
N HIS A 142 -1.81 -12.91 -16.49
CA HIS A 142 -0.64 -12.96 -17.37
C HIS A 142 0.12 -11.63 -17.41
N THR A 143 -0.60 -10.52 -17.21
CA THR A 143 -0.04 -9.17 -17.22
C THR A 143 -0.07 -8.53 -15.83
N GLU A 144 0.79 -7.53 -15.62
CA GLU A 144 0.80 -6.76 -14.38
C GLU A 144 -0.53 -6.04 -14.14
N ILE A 145 -1.10 -5.40 -15.17
CA ILE A 145 -2.37 -4.67 -15.03
C ILE A 145 -3.54 -5.60 -14.68
N GLU A 146 -3.56 -6.84 -15.20
CA GLU A 146 -4.56 -7.84 -14.80
C GLU A 146 -4.38 -8.26 -13.33
N ARG A 147 -3.13 -8.45 -12.88
CA ARG A 147 -2.82 -8.73 -11.47
C ARG A 147 -3.29 -7.60 -10.57
N GLU A 148 -3.01 -6.35 -10.92
CA GLU A 148 -3.39 -5.19 -10.13
C GLU A 148 -4.90 -4.95 -10.09
N ARG A 149 -5.62 -5.20 -11.20
CA ARG A 149 -7.08 -5.16 -11.22
C ARG A 149 -7.68 -6.23 -10.32
N ALA A 150 -7.11 -7.43 -10.32
CA ALA A 150 -7.58 -8.49 -9.45
C ALA A 150 -7.23 -8.23 -7.97
N ALA A 151 -6.05 -7.65 -7.68
CA ALA A 151 -5.72 -7.16 -6.35
C ALA A 151 -6.67 -6.05 -5.89
N ALA A 152 -7.06 -5.13 -6.78
CA ALA A 152 -8.06 -4.11 -6.48
C ALA A 152 -9.42 -4.71 -6.10
N ALA A 153 -9.84 -5.79 -6.79
CA ALA A 153 -11.07 -6.50 -6.46
C ALA A 153 -10.99 -7.17 -5.07
N GLU A 154 -9.90 -7.89 -4.76
CA GLU A 154 -9.70 -8.50 -3.45
C GLU A 154 -9.60 -7.44 -2.32
N ARG A 155 -8.98 -6.28 -2.59
CA ARG A 155 -8.97 -5.14 -1.65
C ARG A 155 -10.38 -4.63 -1.39
N LEU A 156 -11.23 -4.49 -2.41
CA LEU A 156 -12.62 -4.09 -2.25
C LEU A 156 -13.38 -5.05 -1.33
N GLU A 157 -13.20 -6.36 -1.52
CA GLU A 157 -13.82 -7.36 -0.65
C GLU A 157 -13.31 -7.25 0.79
N CYS A 158 -12.01 -6.99 1.00
CA CYS A 158 -11.49 -6.68 2.34
C CYS A 158 -12.20 -5.47 2.95
N TYR A 159 -12.36 -4.38 2.19
CA TYR A 159 -13.05 -3.19 2.70
C TYR A 159 -14.53 -3.46 2.99
N ARG A 160 -15.22 -4.27 2.18
CA ARG A 160 -16.62 -4.64 2.43
C ARG A 160 -16.79 -5.39 3.76
N VAL A 161 -15.80 -6.20 4.12
CA VAL A 161 -15.82 -6.96 5.38
C VAL A 161 -15.46 -6.09 6.58
N TYR A 162 -14.49 -5.17 6.46
CA TYR A 162 -13.89 -4.51 7.63
C TYR A 162 -14.10 -2.99 7.72
N CYS A 163 -14.47 -2.31 6.63
CA CYS A 163 -14.67 -0.86 6.60
C CYS A 163 -16.15 -0.51 6.82
N SER A 164 -16.48 0.01 8.00
CA SER A 164 -17.87 0.40 8.33
C SER A 164 -18.39 1.60 7.55
N THR A 165 -17.51 2.36 6.88
CA THR A 165 -17.85 3.58 6.12
C THR A 165 -17.71 3.38 4.61
N ILE A 166 -17.66 2.15 4.13
CA ILE A 166 -17.56 1.88 2.69
C ILE A 166 -18.83 2.35 1.96
N PRO A 167 -18.71 3.10 0.86
CA PRO A 167 -19.86 3.42 0.01
C PRO A 167 -20.53 2.16 -0.56
N ALA A 168 -21.85 2.19 -0.72
CA ALA A 168 -22.59 1.05 -1.29
C ALA A 168 -22.21 0.81 -2.77
N ASP A 169 -21.87 1.87 -3.49
CA ASP A 169 -21.40 1.90 -4.88
C ASP A 169 -19.87 1.90 -4.97
N ALA A 170 -19.17 1.41 -3.94
CA ALA A 170 -17.72 1.30 -3.97
C ALA A 170 -17.26 0.31 -5.07
N GLU A 171 -16.34 0.80 -5.91
CA GLU A 171 -15.74 0.06 -7.01
C GLU A 171 -14.28 -0.33 -6.71
N PRO A 172 -13.73 -1.37 -7.36
CA PRO A 172 -12.32 -1.72 -7.20
C PRO A 172 -11.41 -0.56 -7.64
N GLN A 173 -10.44 -0.19 -6.79
CA GLN A 173 -9.49 0.89 -7.07
C GLN A 173 -8.04 0.37 -7.14
N LEU A 174 -7.34 0.77 -8.20
CA LEU A 174 -5.88 0.67 -8.24
C LEU A 174 -5.28 1.53 -7.12
N THR A 175 -4.07 1.22 -6.68
CA THR A 175 -3.38 2.09 -5.73
C THR A 175 -3.09 3.44 -6.38
N ARG A 176 -3.05 4.51 -5.58
CA ARG A 176 -2.89 5.88 -6.09
C ARG A 176 -1.63 6.04 -6.96
N GLN A 177 -0.55 5.36 -6.56
CA GLN A 177 0.73 5.41 -7.24
C GLN A 177 0.71 4.64 -8.56
N TYR A 178 0.12 3.46 -8.58
CA TYR A 178 -0.01 2.67 -9.81
C TYR A 178 -0.98 3.32 -10.80
N GLU A 179 -2.11 3.84 -10.31
CA GLU A 179 -3.09 4.60 -11.11
C GLU A 179 -2.42 5.78 -11.81
N ALA A 180 -1.61 6.57 -11.09
CA ALA A 180 -0.88 7.70 -11.68
C ALA A 180 0.14 7.27 -12.75
N ARG A 181 0.68 6.05 -12.65
CA ARG A 181 1.61 5.46 -13.64
C ARG A 181 0.89 5.05 -14.91
N VAL A 182 -0.24 4.35 -14.81
CA VAL A 182 -0.95 3.79 -15.98
C VAL A 182 -1.91 4.77 -16.63
N ASN A 183 -2.45 5.71 -15.86
CA ASN A 183 -3.38 6.75 -16.31
C ASN A 183 -2.82 8.15 -15.95
N PRO A 184 -1.67 8.55 -16.53
CA PRO A 184 -1.12 9.87 -16.25
C PRO A 184 -2.11 10.93 -16.71
N ARG A 185 -2.50 11.82 -15.80
CA ARG A 185 -3.31 13.00 -16.18
C ARG A 185 -2.53 13.76 -17.25
N LYS A 186 -3.12 13.88 -18.44
CA LYS A 186 -2.59 14.79 -19.46
C LYS A 186 -2.52 16.17 -18.83
N LYS A 187 -1.31 16.73 -18.70
CA LYS A 187 -1.18 18.15 -18.36
C LYS A 187 -1.95 18.89 -19.44
N ASP A 188 -2.89 19.72 -19.01
CA ASP A 188 -3.60 20.60 -19.93
C ASP A 188 -2.57 21.58 -20.48
N THR A 189 -2.02 21.25 -21.64
CA THR A 189 -1.07 22.10 -22.37
C THR A 189 -1.82 23.14 -23.20
N SER A 190 -3.14 23.32 -23.01
CA SER A 190 -3.80 24.53 -23.48
C SER A 190 -3.34 25.72 -22.62
N ARG A 191 -2.10 26.17 -22.87
CA ARG A 191 -1.88 27.61 -22.94
C ARG A 191 -2.77 28.05 -24.08
N THR A 192 -4.00 28.45 -23.79
CA THR A 192 -4.77 29.27 -24.71
C THR A 192 -3.86 30.44 -25.03
N ASN A 193 -3.31 30.43 -26.25
CA ASN A 193 -2.49 31.51 -26.73
C ASN A 193 -3.33 32.77 -26.57
N LYS A 194 -2.86 33.71 -25.73
CA LYS A 194 -3.61 34.95 -25.49
C LYS A 194 -3.76 35.62 -26.84
N VAL A 195 -4.98 35.90 -27.26
CA VAL A 195 -5.28 36.61 -28.51
C VAL A 195 -5.60 38.06 -28.18
N CYS A 196 -5.21 38.96 -29.08
CA CYS A 196 -5.59 40.36 -29.00
C CYS A 196 -7.12 40.47 -29.12
N PRO A 197 -7.81 41.15 -28.20
CA PRO A 197 -9.27 41.28 -28.26
C PRO A 197 -9.75 42.17 -29.43
N LEU A 198 -8.87 43.00 -29.99
CA LEU A 198 -9.19 43.91 -31.09
C LEU A 198 -8.89 43.27 -32.47
N HIS A 199 -7.71 42.67 -32.62
CA HIS A 199 -7.23 42.17 -33.92
C HIS A 199 -7.35 40.64 -34.07
N GLY A 200 -7.67 39.91 -33.01
CA GLY A 200 -7.79 38.45 -33.04
C GLY A 200 -6.49 37.68 -33.28
N ILE A 201 -5.35 38.38 -33.43
CA ILE A 201 -4.04 37.76 -33.61
C ILE A 201 -3.50 37.22 -32.28
N GLN A 202 -2.70 36.17 -32.34
CA GLN A 202 -2.00 35.63 -31.18
C GLN A 202 -0.96 36.64 -30.66
N LEU A 203 -1.02 36.96 -29.37
CA LEU A 203 -0.09 37.85 -28.71
C LEU A 203 1.28 37.16 -28.56
N PRO A 204 2.39 37.87 -28.85
CA PRO A 204 3.72 37.44 -28.49
C PRO A 204 3.90 37.38 -26.96
N ALA A 205 5.04 36.85 -26.51
CA ALA A 205 5.32 36.67 -25.08
C ALA A 205 5.24 37.97 -24.25
N THR A 206 5.40 39.13 -24.90
CA THR A 206 5.26 40.46 -24.29
C THR A 206 3.83 40.78 -23.87
N GLY A 207 2.82 40.11 -24.45
CA GLY A 207 1.40 40.35 -24.14
C GLY A 207 0.81 41.59 -24.80
N PHE A 208 1.55 42.28 -25.66
CA PHE A 208 1.09 43.44 -26.42
C PHE A 208 0.95 43.09 -27.91
N CYS A 209 -0.07 43.64 -28.55
CA CYS A 209 -0.31 43.51 -29.97
C CYS A 209 0.39 44.67 -30.68
N ASP A 210 1.25 44.37 -31.65
CA ASP A 210 2.02 45.39 -32.38
C ASP A 210 1.11 46.31 -33.22
N ASP A 211 -0.12 45.87 -33.52
CA ASP A 211 -1.12 46.63 -34.28
C ASP A 211 -2.06 47.46 -33.38
N CYS A 212 -1.99 47.34 -32.05
CA CYS A 212 -2.77 48.15 -31.11
C CYS A 212 -2.03 49.45 -30.77
N THR A 213 -2.07 50.42 -31.68
CA THR A 213 -1.69 51.82 -31.41
C THR A 213 -2.72 52.55 -30.56
#